data_AF-A0A7C9DDN5-F1
#
_entry.id   AF-A0A7C9DDN5-F1
#
_cell.length_a   1.000
_cell.length_b   1.000
_cell.length_c   1.000
_cell.angle_alpha   90.00
_cell.angle_beta   90.00
_cell.angle_gamma   90.00
#
_symmetry.space_group_name_H-M   'P 1'
#
loop_
_entity.id
_entity.type
_entity.pdbx_description
1 polymer ?
#
loop_
_entity_poly.entity_id
_entity_poly.type
_entity_poly.pdbx_seq_one_letter_code
_entity_poly.pdbx_strand_id
1 'polypeptide(L)'
;LHDQWWFGMIQDFFLKYLGATVAVVLIIEPFFSGHLRPDASMKGRAEMLSNLRYHTSVITSLFQSLGTLSISSRRLNRLSGYADRIYELIAVSRELGFHDNFSSWKNGNRNCFSEAECIEFSSVQVVTPSNNV
;
A
#
# COMPACT_ATOMS: atom_id res chain seq x y z
N LEU A 1 -12.90 -0.87 7.06
CA LEU A 1 -12.57 0.42 7.72
C LEU A 1 -11.87 0.21 9.07
N HIS A 2 -12.35 -0.69 9.93
CA HIS A 2 -11.75 -0.96 11.24
C HIS A 2 -10.34 -1.61 11.16
N ASP A 3 -10.14 -2.57 10.25
CA ASP A 3 -8.87 -3.31 10.12
C ASP A 3 -7.70 -2.42 9.69
N GLN A 4 -7.98 -1.44 8.83
CA GLN A 4 -6.98 -0.54 8.27
C GLN A 4 -6.49 0.49 9.30
N TRP A 5 -7.36 0.87 10.24
CA TRP A 5 -7.03 1.74 11.36
C TRP A 5 -6.29 0.98 12.47
N TRP A 6 -6.77 -0.22 12.81
CA TRP A 6 -6.14 -1.08 13.82
C TRP A 6 -4.74 -1.53 13.39
N PHE A 7 -4.55 -1.93 12.12
CA PHE A 7 -3.23 -2.26 11.58
C PHE A 7 -2.29 -1.05 11.58
N GLY A 8 -2.82 0.16 11.33
CA GLY A 8 -2.06 1.40 11.45
C GLY A 8 -1.55 1.63 12.88
N MET A 9 -2.43 1.48 13.87
CA MET A 9 -2.10 1.67 15.29
C MET A 9 -1.14 0.60 15.81
N ILE A 10 -1.34 -0.67 15.44
CA ILE A 10 -0.46 -1.76 15.87
C ILE A 10 0.95 -1.57 15.31
N GLN A 11 1.07 -1.23 14.02
CA GLN A 11 2.36 -1.04 13.36
C GLN A 11 3.11 0.16 13.94
N ASP A 12 2.41 1.26 14.24
CA ASP A 12 3.02 2.43 14.87
C ASP A 12 3.46 2.12 16.31
N PHE A 13 2.73 1.25 17.02
CA PHE A 13 3.12 0.77 18.34
C PHE A 13 4.37 -0.11 18.30
N PHE A 14 4.43 -1.06 17.35
CA PHE A 14 5.58 -1.92 17.16
C PHE A 14 6.84 -1.14 16.74
N LEU A 15 6.72 -0.19 15.80
CA LEU A 15 7.85 0.62 15.36
C LEU A 15 8.33 1.61 16.43
N LYS A 16 7.42 2.32 17.11
CA LYS A 16 7.83 3.35 18.09
C LYS A 16 8.24 2.77 19.42
N TYR A 17 7.41 1.92 20.01
CA TYR A 17 7.61 1.50 21.39
C TYR A 17 8.45 0.23 21.48
N LEU A 18 8.17 -0.78 20.66
CA LEU A 18 8.97 -2.01 20.61
C LEU A 18 10.31 -1.78 19.91
N GLY A 19 10.35 -1.06 18.80
CA GLY A 19 11.60 -0.76 18.09
C GLY A 19 12.63 -0.04 18.97
N ALA A 20 12.21 1.03 19.67
CA ALA A 20 13.10 1.79 20.54
C ALA A 20 13.53 1.00 21.79
N THR A 21 12.61 0.30 22.46
CA THR A 21 12.95 -0.48 23.66
C THR A 21 13.81 -1.71 23.33
N VAL A 22 13.50 -2.44 22.27
CA VAL A 22 14.31 -3.59 21.83
C VAL A 22 15.68 -3.13 21.35
N ALA A 23 15.79 -2.01 20.63
CA ALA A 23 17.08 -1.44 20.26
C ALA A 23 17.91 -1.09 21.50
N VAL A 24 17.31 -0.48 22.52
CA VAL A 24 17.98 -0.17 23.79
C VAL A 24 18.46 -1.43 24.50
N VAL A 25 17.62 -2.48 24.58
CA VAL A 25 18.01 -3.77 25.19
C VAL A 25 19.18 -4.40 24.42
N LEU A 26 19.12 -4.46 23.08
CA LEU A 26 20.18 -5.04 22.25
C LEU A 26 21.50 -4.24 22.30
N ILE A 27 21.45 -2.94 22.62
CA ILE A 27 22.64 -2.11 22.83
C ILE A 27 23.23 -2.32 24.23
N ILE A 28 22.40 -2.45 25.26
CA ILE A 28 22.80 -2.52 26.67
C ILE A 28 23.23 -3.95 27.07
N GLU A 29 22.48 -4.98 26.65
CA GLU A 29 22.66 -6.37 27.08
C GLU A 29 24.07 -6.95 26.83
N PRO A 30 24.73 -6.74 25.66
CA PRO A 30 26.08 -7.23 25.41
C PRO A 30 27.15 -6.57 26.30
N PHE A 31 26.85 -5.39 26.84
CA PHE A 31 27.79 -4.56 27.57
C PHE A 31 27.76 -4.81 29.09
N PHE A 32 26.60 -5.17 29.63
CA PHE A 32 26.42 -5.43 31.06
C PHE A 32 26.39 -6.92 31.42
N SER A 33 26.00 -7.81 30.49
CA SER A 33 25.86 -9.26 30.75
C SER A 33 26.84 -10.15 29.98
N GLY A 34 27.62 -9.60 29.04
CA GLY A 34 28.55 -10.34 28.18
C GLY A 34 30.01 -10.36 28.64
N HIS A 35 30.82 -11.21 28.00
CA HIS A 35 32.29 -11.39 28.18
C HIS A 35 33.15 -10.13 27.91
N LEU A 36 32.53 -8.96 27.66
CA LEU A 36 33.16 -7.67 27.41
C LEU A 36 33.22 -6.78 28.65
N ARG A 37 33.16 -7.37 29.86
CA ARG A 37 33.43 -6.66 31.10
C ARG A 37 34.88 -6.13 31.01
N PRO A 38 35.12 -4.83 31.22
CA PRO A 38 36.40 -4.23 30.85
C PRO A 38 37.50 -4.82 31.73
N ASP A 39 38.41 -5.58 31.11
CA ASP A 39 39.71 -5.82 31.71
C ASP A 39 40.34 -4.45 32.00
N ALA A 40 41.05 -4.34 33.13
CA ALA A 40 41.52 -3.07 33.69
C ALA A 40 42.47 -2.25 32.77
N SER A 41 42.77 -2.73 31.55
CA SER A 41 43.67 -2.13 30.57
C SER A 41 42.99 -1.09 29.67
N MET A 42 43.63 0.08 29.53
CA MET A 42 43.19 1.21 28.70
C MET A 42 43.03 0.84 27.22
N LYS A 43 43.82 -0.12 26.71
CA LYS A 43 43.73 -0.62 25.33
C LYS A 43 42.45 -1.44 25.10
N GLY A 44 42.07 -2.28 26.06
CA GLY A 44 40.82 -3.05 26.01
C GLY A 44 39.56 -2.16 26.06
N ARG A 45 39.63 -1.05 26.82
CA ARG A 45 38.54 -0.05 26.86
C ARG A 45 38.33 0.68 25.53
N ALA A 46 39.41 1.01 24.82
CA ALA A 46 39.33 1.67 23.52
C ALA A 46 38.76 0.75 22.42
N GLU A 47 39.19 -0.51 22.41
CA GLU A 47 38.71 -1.51 21.45
C GLU A 47 37.24 -1.87 21.69
N MET A 48 36.83 -1.96 22.96
CA MET A 48 35.42 -2.10 23.36
C MET A 48 34.56 -0.92 22.87
N LEU A 49 35.03 0.32 23.01
CA LEU A 49 34.29 1.51 22.53
C LEU A 49 34.13 1.53 21.01
N SER A 50 35.17 1.11 20.27
CA SER A 50 35.11 0.98 18.81
C SER A 50 34.06 -0.05 18.39
N ASN A 51 34.11 -1.24 18.99
CA ASN A 51 33.14 -2.31 18.72
C ASN A 51 31.72 -1.93 19.16
N LEU A 52 31.55 -1.20 20.26
CA LEU A 52 30.26 -0.69 20.71
C LEU A 52 29.65 0.31 19.73
N ARG A 53 30.46 1.25 19.23
CA ARG A 53 29.99 2.23 18.25
C ARG A 53 29.57 1.53 16.97
N TYR A 54 30.35 0.54 16.52
CA TYR A 54 30.00 -0.26 15.35
C TYR A 54 28.69 -1.04 15.58
N HIS A 55 28.58 -1.77 16.68
CA HIS A 55 27.40 -2.57 17.00
C HIS A 55 26.12 -1.72 17.11
N THR A 56 26.21 -0.59 17.79
CA THR A 56 25.12 0.39 17.87
C THR A 56 24.73 0.91 16.49
N SER A 57 25.71 1.27 15.64
CA SER A 57 25.43 1.77 14.29
C SER A 57 24.75 0.72 13.39
N VAL A 58 25.11 -0.56 13.52
CA VAL A 58 24.49 -1.66 12.78
C VAL A 58 23.05 -1.86 13.26
N ILE A 59 22.82 -1.92 14.57
CA ILE A 59 21.48 -2.06 15.14
C ILE A 59 20.58 -0.87 14.73
N THR A 60 21.06 0.36 14.89
CA THR A 60 20.31 1.55 14.51
C THR A 60 19.98 1.58 13.01
N SER A 61 20.94 1.22 12.14
CA SER A 61 20.70 1.22 10.69
C SER A 61 19.70 0.13 10.25
N LEU A 62 19.68 -1.03 10.92
CA LEU A 62 18.67 -2.07 10.71
C LEU A 62 17.27 -1.59 11.09
N PHE A 63 17.11 -1.00 12.28
CA PHE A 63 15.81 -0.47 12.72
C PHE A 63 15.34 0.70 11.85
N GLN A 64 16.25 1.56 11.41
CA GLN A 64 15.94 2.64 10.48
C GLN A 64 15.45 2.09 9.13
N SER A 65 16.15 1.10 8.57
CA SER A 65 15.78 0.45 7.31
C SER A 65 14.43 -0.27 7.42
N LEU A 66 14.18 -0.94 8.54
CA LEU A 66 12.89 -1.58 8.85
C LEU A 66 11.77 -0.54 8.91
N GLY A 67 12.04 0.62 9.49
CA GLY A 67 11.12 1.77 9.49
C GLY A 67 10.78 2.26 8.08
N THR A 68 11.79 2.41 7.22
CA THR A 68 11.61 2.81 5.82
C THR A 68 10.82 1.76 5.02
N LEU A 69 11.14 0.48 5.16
CA LEU A 69 10.44 -0.62 4.49
C LEU A 69 8.96 -0.68 4.86
N SER A 70 8.68 -0.53 6.16
CA SER A 70 7.34 -0.51 6.74
C SER A 70 6.45 0.60 6.14
N ILE A 71 7.02 1.77 5.86
CA ILE A 71 6.33 2.88 5.18
C ILE A 71 6.13 2.60 3.69
N SER A 72 7.13 2.04 3.01
CA SER A 72 7.06 1.71 1.59
C SER A 72 5.97 0.69 1.28
N SER A 73 5.75 -0.30 2.16
CA SER A 73 4.66 -1.27 2.03
C SER A 73 3.27 -0.61 2.01
N ARG A 74 3.03 0.40 2.89
CA ARG A 74 1.77 1.16 2.89
C ARG A 74 1.55 1.92 1.58
N ARG A 75 2.63 2.45 0.97
CA ARG A 75 2.56 3.14 -0.32
C ARG A 75 2.25 2.18 -1.46
N LEU A 76 2.85 0.99 -1.46
CA LEU A 76 2.57 -0.06 -2.45
C LEU A 76 1.11 -0.51 -2.42
N ASN A 77 0.52 -0.72 -1.23
CA ASN A 77 -0.90 -1.09 -1.15
C ASN A 77 -1.84 -0.02 -1.73
N ARG A 78 -1.53 1.27 -1.55
CA ARG A 78 -2.31 2.35 -2.18
C ARG A 78 -2.15 2.37 -3.69
N LEU A 79 -0.94 2.16 -4.18
CA LEU A 79 -0.64 2.06 -5.61
C LEU A 79 -1.35 0.86 -6.25
N SER A 80 -1.37 -0.29 -5.57
CA SER A 80 -2.09 -1.47 -6.01
C SER A 80 -3.60 -1.20 -6.13
N GLY A 81 -4.19 -0.45 -5.20
CA GLY A 81 -5.61 -0.05 -5.30
C GLY A 81 -5.90 0.90 -6.47
N TYR A 82 -4.96 1.78 -6.84
CA TYR A 82 -5.10 2.60 -8.04
C TYR A 82 -4.98 1.79 -9.33
N ALA A 83 -4.04 0.85 -9.38
CA ALA A 83 -3.88 -0.04 -10.53
C ALA A 83 -5.14 -0.89 -10.76
N ASP A 84 -5.77 -1.37 -9.69
CA ASP A 84 -7.01 -2.16 -9.74
C ASP A 84 -8.17 -1.34 -10.35
N ARG A 85 -8.34 -0.08 -9.92
CA ARG A 85 -9.36 0.82 -10.51
C ARG A 85 -9.11 1.13 -11.98
N ILE A 86 -7.85 1.29 -12.38
CA ILE A 86 -7.50 1.49 -13.80
C ILE A 86 -7.84 0.23 -14.60
N TYR A 87 -7.54 -0.94 -14.06
CA TYR A 87 -7.88 -2.22 -14.69
C TYR A 87 -9.39 -2.38 -14.87
N GLU A 88 -10.18 -2.08 -13.83
CA GLU A 88 -11.64 -2.09 -13.88
C GLU A 88 -12.17 -1.17 -14.99
N LEU A 89 -11.64 0.06 -15.10
CA LEU A 89 -12.03 1.01 -16.14
C LEU A 89 -11.71 0.49 -17.55
N ILE A 90 -10.54 -0.13 -17.73
CA ILE A 90 -10.12 -0.73 -19.00
C ILE A 90 -11.03 -1.92 -19.35
N ALA A 91 -11.42 -2.73 -18.37
CA ALA A 91 -12.35 -3.83 -18.58
C ALA A 91 -13.74 -3.33 -19.04
N VAL A 92 -14.31 -2.36 -18.33
CA VAL A 92 -15.62 -1.78 -18.68
C VAL A 92 -15.60 -1.08 -20.05
N SER A 93 -14.54 -0.34 -20.38
CA SER A 93 -14.42 0.30 -21.70
C SER A 93 -14.34 -0.70 -22.85
N ARG A 94 -13.69 -1.86 -22.64
CA ARG A 94 -13.71 -2.96 -23.60
C ARG A 94 -15.12 -3.52 -23.76
N GLU A 95 -15.82 -3.80 -22.68
CA GLU A 95 -17.20 -4.32 -22.72
C GLU A 95 -18.14 -3.37 -23.49
N LEU A 96 -18.04 -2.07 -23.27
CA LEU A 96 -18.81 -1.06 -24.00
C LEU A 96 -18.43 -0.98 -25.48
N GLY A 97 -17.13 -1.01 -25.80
CA GLY A 97 -16.64 -0.97 -27.18
C GLY A 97 -16.98 -2.20 -28.01
N PHE A 98 -17.16 -3.37 -27.40
CA PHE A 98 -17.69 -4.54 -28.09
C PHE A 98 -19.17 -4.39 -28.47
N HIS A 99 -19.97 -3.70 -27.64
CA HIS A 99 -21.40 -3.51 -27.91
C HIS A 99 -21.66 -2.57 -29.09
N ASP A 100 -20.82 -1.54 -29.28
CA ASP A 100 -20.90 -0.64 -30.45
C ASP A 100 -20.57 -1.34 -31.78
N ASN A 101 -19.77 -2.41 -31.75
CA ASN A 101 -19.44 -3.17 -32.95
C ASN A 101 -20.55 -4.19 -33.34
N PHE A 102 -21.38 -4.61 -32.40
CA PHE A 102 -22.52 -5.50 -32.67
C PHE A 102 -23.75 -4.78 -33.24
N SER A 103 -23.92 -3.48 -32.95
CA SER A 103 -24.96 -2.65 -33.57
C SER A 103 -24.57 -2.15 -34.97
N SER A 104 -23.27 -2.09 -35.30
CA SER A 104 -22.80 -1.62 -36.61
C SER A 104 -22.79 -2.70 -37.72
N TRP A 105 -22.72 -4.00 -37.38
CA TRP A 105 -22.51 -5.07 -38.37
C TRP A 105 -23.69 -6.03 -38.60
N LYS A 106 -24.93 -5.64 -38.26
CA LYS A 106 -26.12 -6.36 -38.76
C LYS A 106 -27.20 -5.39 -39.19
N ASN A 107 -27.06 -4.88 -40.41
CA ASN A 107 -27.99 -5.14 -41.52
C ASN A 107 -27.72 -4.12 -42.63
N GLY A 108 -27.18 -4.58 -43.76
CA GLY A 108 -27.10 -3.83 -45.00
C GLY A 108 -28.49 -3.64 -45.60
N ASN A 109 -29.32 -2.81 -44.97
CA ASN A 109 -30.45 -2.18 -45.65
C ASN A 109 -30.53 -0.72 -45.21
N ARG A 110 -30.48 0.16 -46.21
CA ARG A 110 -30.52 1.61 -46.07
C ARG A 110 -31.82 2.04 -45.38
N ASN A 111 -31.77 2.27 -44.07
CA ASN A 111 -32.67 3.21 -43.44
C ASN A 111 -31.83 4.40 -42.99
N CYS A 112 -31.72 5.39 -43.87
CA CYS A 112 -31.25 6.71 -43.48
C CYS A 112 -32.22 7.22 -42.41
N PHE A 113 -31.75 7.37 -41.16
CA PHE A 113 -32.50 8.13 -40.18
C PHE A 113 -32.52 9.58 -40.66
N SER A 114 -33.68 10.02 -41.16
CA SER A 114 -33.95 11.45 -41.34
C SER A 114 -34.07 12.05 -39.94
N GLU A 115 -33.31 13.10 -39.67
CA GLU A 115 -33.46 13.90 -38.45
C GLU A 115 -34.92 14.35 -38.35
N ALA A 116 -35.66 13.76 -37.42
CA ALA A 116 -37.04 14.11 -37.12
C ALA A 116 -37.04 15.07 -35.95
N GLU A 117 -37.79 16.17 -36.06
CA GLU A 117 -37.92 17.20 -35.03
C GLU A 117 -38.55 16.68 -33.72
N CYS A 118 -39.11 15.46 -33.74
CA CYS A 118 -39.77 14.87 -32.59
C CYS A 118 -39.37 13.41 -32.39
N ILE A 119 -38.88 13.10 -31.18
CA ILE A 119 -38.66 11.74 -30.69
C ILE A 119 -39.75 11.49 -29.63
N GLU A 120 -40.70 10.60 -29.94
CA GLU A 120 -41.78 10.22 -29.03
C GLU A 120 -41.55 8.80 -28.50
N PHE A 121 -41.65 8.65 -27.17
CA PHE A 121 -41.59 7.36 -26.49
C PHE A 121 -42.96 7.05 -25.89
N SER A 122 -43.63 6.01 -26.37
CA SER A 122 -44.91 5.57 -25.81
C SER A 122 -44.71 4.34 -24.92
N SER A 123 -45.22 4.41 -23.69
CA SER A 123 -45.24 3.31 -22.70
C SER A 123 -43.87 2.73 -22.31
N VAL A 124 -42.83 3.56 -22.17
CA VAL A 124 -41.50 3.12 -21.73
C VAL A 124 -41.33 3.30 -20.22
N GLN A 125 -41.10 2.20 -19.50
CA GLN A 125 -40.78 2.24 -18.08
C GLN A 125 -39.27 2.47 -17.90
N VAL A 126 -38.89 3.66 -17.45
CA VAL A 126 -37.49 3.98 -17.11
C VAL A 126 -37.23 3.57 -15.68
N VAL A 127 -36.49 2.48 -15.48
CA VAL A 127 -36.01 2.05 -14.17
C VAL A 127 -34.52 2.34 -14.12
N THR A 128 -34.07 3.16 -13.17
CA THR A 128 -32.64 3.32 -12.93
C THR A 128 -32.10 2.05 -12.28
N PRO A 129 -30.91 1.55 -12.69
CA PRO A 129 -30.32 0.34 -12.12
C PRO A 129 -30.09 0.40 -10.59
N SER A 130 -30.10 1.61 -10.01
CA SER A 130 -29.98 1.83 -8.57
C SER A 130 -31.27 1.63 -7.77
N ASN A 131 -32.38 1.23 -8.41
CA ASN A 131 -33.66 0.92 -7.79
C ASN A 131 -34.09 1.95 -6.72
N ASN A 132 -34.04 3.23 -7.06
CA ASN A 132 -34.58 4.28 -6.22
C ASN A 132 -35.96 4.63 -6.77
N VAL A 133 -37.00 4.14 -6.09
CA VAL A 133 -38.41 4.50 -6.29
C VAL A 133 -38.69 5.89 -5.72
#